data_AF-A0A1G9UFJ1-F1
#
_entry.id   AF-A0A1G9UFJ1-F1
#
_cell.length_a   1.000
_cell.length_b   1.000
_cell.length_c   1.000
_cell.angle_alpha   90.00
_cell.angle_beta   90.00
_cell.angle_gamma   90.00
#
_symmetry.space_group_name_H-M   'P 1'
#
loop_
_entity.id
_entity.type
_entity.pdbx_description
1 polymer ?
#
loop_
_entity_poly.entity_id
_entity_poly.type
_entity_poly.pdbx_seq_one_letter_code
_entity_poly.pdbx_strand_id
1 'polypeptide(L)'
;MDKIVQKVAALGVPGLVLIVAISATGLAGGAAITAALAALGPGGMIGGIATLGVIGLISEGIAKYGFDAIFTAVVKELYSRGETKESILKKIEKYPVSKDLKRKLTESIENIA
;
A
#
# COMPACT_ATOMS: atom_id res chain seq x y z
N MET A 1 18.53 -11.26 -18.91
CA MET A 1 17.19 -10.80 -18.48
C MET A 1 16.70 -11.63 -17.30
N ASP A 2 16.82 -12.95 -17.38
CA ASP A 2 16.30 -13.93 -16.40
C ASP A 2 16.73 -13.69 -14.96
N LYS A 3 18.01 -13.37 -14.71
CA LYS A 3 18.51 -13.09 -13.35
C LYS A 3 17.86 -11.86 -12.70
N ILE A 4 17.52 -10.84 -13.49
CA ILE A 4 16.83 -9.63 -12.98
C ILE A 4 15.37 -9.97 -12.70
N VAL A 5 14.71 -10.68 -13.62
CA VAL A 5 13.32 -11.12 -13.44
C VAL A 5 13.18 -11.99 -12.20
N GLN A 6 14.09 -12.94 -11.98
CA GLN A 6 14.09 -13.79 -10.77
C GLN A 6 14.26 -12.98 -9.48
N LYS A 7 15.16 -12.00 -9.46
CA LYS A 7 15.36 -11.13 -8.29
C LYS A 7 14.14 -10.26 -8.01
N VAL A 8 13.51 -9.72 -9.05
CA VAL A 8 12.32 -8.87 -8.93
C VAL A 8 11.12 -9.70 -8.48
N ALA A 9 10.95 -10.90 -9.05
CA ALA A 9 9.94 -11.86 -8.62
C ALA A 9 10.12 -12.27 -7.15
N ALA A 10 11.37 -12.42 -6.69
CA ALA A 10 11.66 -12.72 -5.28
C ALA A 10 11.27 -11.58 -4.32
N LEU A 11 11.28 -10.32 -4.79
CA LEU A 11 10.75 -9.18 -4.03
C LEU A 11 9.23 -8.99 -4.20
N GLY A 12 8.61 -9.56 -5.23
CA GLY A 12 7.18 -9.40 -5.52
C GLY A 12 6.78 -7.96 -5.88
N VAL A 13 5.63 -7.51 -5.36
CA VAL A 13 5.07 -6.17 -5.61
C VAL A 13 6.05 -5.05 -5.25
N PRO A 14 6.75 -5.06 -4.09
CA PRO A 14 7.84 -4.11 -3.81
C PRO A 14 8.90 -4.02 -4.89
N GLY A 15 9.27 -5.14 -5.52
CA GLY A 15 10.25 -5.18 -6.60
C GLY A 15 9.76 -4.43 -7.85
N LEU A 16 8.49 -4.58 -8.20
CA LEU A 16 7.87 -3.85 -9.31
C LEU A 16 7.81 -2.35 -9.04
N VAL A 17 7.42 -1.94 -7.82
CA VAL A 17 7.40 -0.53 -7.41
C VAL A 17 8.79 0.10 -7.53
N LEU A 18 9.84 -0.61 -7.08
CA LEU A 18 11.21 -0.13 -7.19
C LEU A 18 11.67 0.06 -8.64
N ILE A 19 11.31 -0.85 -9.57
CA ILE A 19 11.64 -0.68 -11.00
C ILE A 19 10.99 0.59 -11.56
N VAL A 20 9.71 0.80 -11.26
CA VAL A 20 8.98 1.99 -11.71
C VAL A 20 9.66 3.25 -11.19
N ALA A 21 10.00 3.28 -9.90
CA ALA A 21 10.71 4.41 -9.31
C ALA A 21 12.07 4.66 -9.96
N ILE A 22 12.88 3.62 -10.18
CA ILE A 22 14.17 3.72 -10.89
C ILE A 22 13.98 4.29 -12.30
N SER A 23 12.99 3.79 -13.05
CA SER A 23 12.71 4.25 -14.41
C SER A 23 12.32 5.73 -14.48
N ALA A 24 11.69 6.24 -13.42
CA ALA A 24 11.29 7.65 -13.31
C ALA A 24 12.46 8.60 -12.98
N THR A 25 13.63 8.09 -12.57
CA THR A 25 14.76 8.95 -12.16
C THR A 25 15.54 9.56 -13.33
N GLY A 26 15.55 8.92 -14.51
CA GLY A 26 16.41 9.31 -15.63
C GLY A 26 17.92 9.12 -15.40
N LEU A 27 18.31 8.52 -14.27
CA LEU A 27 19.70 8.25 -13.89
C LEU A 27 20.08 6.79 -14.21
N ALA A 28 21.38 6.49 -14.12
CA ALA A 28 21.90 5.13 -14.31
C ALA A 28 22.68 4.64 -13.08
N GLY A 29 22.77 3.32 -12.91
CA GLY A 29 23.58 2.68 -11.88
C GLY A 29 23.13 2.98 -10.46
N GLY A 30 24.08 3.11 -9.53
CA GLY A 30 23.80 3.33 -8.11
C GLY A 30 23.07 4.64 -7.81
N ALA A 31 23.28 5.69 -8.60
CA ALA A 31 22.59 6.97 -8.45
C ALA A 31 21.07 6.83 -8.70
N ALA A 32 20.68 6.02 -9.67
CA ALA A 32 19.28 5.72 -9.96
C ALA A 32 18.59 4.99 -8.79
N ILE A 33 19.29 4.03 -8.17
CA ILE A 33 18.76 3.29 -7.01
C ILE A 33 18.58 4.23 -5.81
N THR A 34 19.59 5.05 -5.51
CA THR A 34 19.53 6.00 -4.39
C THR A 34 18.43 7.02 -4.59
N ALA A 35 18.32 7.62 -5.78
CA ALA A 35 17.30 8.59 -6.10
C ALA A 35 15.90 7.97 -6.07
N ALA A 36 15.73 6.76 -6.60
CA ALA A 36 14.45 6.05 -6.57
C ALA A 36 14.01 5.74 -5.14
N LEU A 37 14.90 5.22 -4.30
CA LEU A 37 14.59 4.97 -2.89
C LEU A 37 14.27 6.29 -2.16
N ALA A 38 15.06 7.34 -2.39
CA ALA A 38 14.76 8.65 -1.80
C ALA A 38 13.41 9.24 -2.26
N ALA A 39 12.97 8.94 -3.48
CA ALA A 39 11.66 9.37 -3.99
C ALA A 39 10.48 8.56 -3.41
N LEU A 40 10.72 7.32 -2.96
CA LEU A 40 9.67 6.43 -2.43
C LEU A 40 9.25 6.76 -0.99
N GLY A 41 10.00 7.56 -0.23
CA GLY A 41 9.63 7.87 1.15
C GLY A 41 10.40 9.05 1.76
N PRO A 42 9.83 9.68 2.80
CA PRO A 42 10.46 10.79 3.50
C PRO A 42 11.72 10.33 4.25
N GLY A 43 12.74 11.19 4.36
CA GLY A 43 14.01 10.83 4.99
C GLY A 43 15.01 10.15 4.03
N GLY A 44 14.81 10.30 2.73
CA GLY A 44 15.72 9.81 1.71
C GLY A 44 15.69 8.28 1.58
N MET A 45 16.84 7.67 1.32
CA MET A 45 16.93 6.23 1.04
C MET A 45 16.34 5.36 2.15
N ILE A 46 16.56 5.73 3.42
CA ILE A 46 16.04 4.98 4.57
C ILE A 46 14.50 4.95 4.57
N GLY A 47 13.89 6.10 4.27
CA GLY A 47 12.44 6.22 4.08
C GLY A 47 11.93 5.32 2.97
N GLY A 48 12.60 5.33 1.82
CA GLY A 48 12.25 4.46 0.69
C GLY A 48 12.27 2.97 1.02
N ILE A 49 13.32 2.51 1.73
CA ILE A 49 13.43 1.12 2.16
C ILE A 49 12.29 0.77 3.11
N ALA A 50 12.00 1.64 4.09
CA ALA A 50 10.89 1.43 5.01
C ALA A 50 9.54 1.37 4.27
N THR A 51 9.29 2.28 3.33
CA THR A 51 8.08 2.27 2.49
C THR A 51 7.95 0.95 1.72
N LEU A 52 9.02 0.46 1.08
CA LEU A 52 8.99 -0.81 0.36
C LEU A 52 8.72 -2.00 1.29
N GLY A 53 9.29 -1.98 2.50
CA GLY A 53 9.00 -2.99 3.52
C GLY A 53 7.52 -3.03 3.90
N VAL A 54 6.92 -1.86 4.17
CA VAL A 54 5.49 -1.73 4.48
C VAL A 54 4.62 -2.19 3.31
N ILE A 55 4.94 -1.79 2.09
CA ILE A 55 4.25 -2.25 0.87
C ILE A 55 4.33 -3.78 0.78
N GLY A 56 5.48 -4.38 1.08
CA GLY A 56 5.65 -5.83 1.09
C GLY A 56 4.70 -6.53 2.06
N LEU A 57 4.65 -6.06 3.31
CA LEU A 57 3.77 -6.60 4.34
C LEU A 57 2.28 -6.46 3.97
N ILE A 58 1.89 -5.29 3.45
CA ILE A 58 0.51 -5.05 3.01
C ILE A 58 0.18 -5.94 1.81
N SER A 59 1.11 -6.09 0.85
CA SER A 59 0.92 -6.93 -0.34
C SER A 59 0.71 -8.39 0.03
N GLU A 60 1.44 -8.90 1.02
CA GLU A 60 1.24 -10.25 1.54
C GLU A 60 -0.16 -10.41 2.17
N GLY A 61 -0.60 -9.43 2.97
CA GLY A 61 -1.94 -9.42 3.54
C GLY A 61 -3.04 -9.43 2.46
N ILE A 62 -2.89 -8.59 1.43
CA ILE A 62 -3.84 -8.53 0.30
C ILE A 62 -3.83 -9.85 -0.48
N ALA A 63 -2.66 -10.44 -0.73
CA ALA A 63 -2.56 -11.72 -1.44
C ALA A 63 -3.24 -12.87 -0.69
N LYS A 64 -3.16 -12.86 0.65
CA LYS A 64 -3.76 -13.91 1.50
C LYS A 64 -5.26 -13.74 1.74
N TYR A 65 -5.70 -12.50 1.99
CA TYR A 65 -7.06 -12.24 2.48
C TYR A 65 -7.95 -11.51 1.46
N GLY A 66 -7.37 -10.97 0.38
CA GLY A 66 -8.06 -10.16 -0.59
C GLY A 66 -8.23 -8.70 -0.15
N PHE A 67 -8.37 -7.82 -1.14
CA PHE A 67 -8.45 -6.37 -0.93
C PHE A 67 -9.65 -5.95 -0.06
N ASP A 68 -10.84 -6.48 -0.36
CA ASP A 68 -12.08 -6.17 0.37
C ASP A 68 -11.98 -6.50 1.86
N ALA A 69 -11.38 -7.65 2.20
CA ALA A 69 -11.24 -8.09 3.59
C ALA A 69 -10.27 -7.20 4.37
N ILE A 70 -9.13 -6.84 3.77
CA ILE A 70 -8.15 -5.93 4.38
C ILE A 70 -8.79 -4.57 4.67
N PHE A 71 -9.49 -3.99 3.70
CA PHE A 71 -10.16 -2.69 3.90
C PHE A 71 -11.22 -2.75 4.99
N THR A 72 -12.02 -3.82 5.01
CA THR A 72 -13.06 -4.02 6.04
C THR A 72 -12.43 -4.14 7.43
N ALA A 73 -11.34 -4.90 7.56
CA ALA A 73 -10.62 -5.06 8.83
C ALA A 73 -10.04 -3.73 9.32
N VAL A 74 -9.44 -2.92 8.43
CA VAL A 74 -8.91 -1.60 8.78
C VAL A 74 -10.03 -0.66 9.27
N VAL A 75 -11.19 -0.64 8.59
CA VAL A 75 -12.34 0.18 9.00
C VAL A 75 -12.84 -0.22 10.39
N LYS A 76 -12.94 -1.52 10.68
CA LYS A 76 -13.33 -2.01 12.02
C LYS A 76 -12.30 -1.66 13.09
N GLU A 77 -11.02 -1.78 12.76
CA GLU A 77 -9.91 -1.43 13.66
C GLU A 77 -9.90 0.08 13.99
N LEU A 78 -10.20 0.96 13.03
CA LEU A 78 -10.33 2.39 13.28
C LEU A 78 -11.43 2.70 14.30
N TYR A 79 -12.59 2.04 14.16
CA TYR A 79 -13.67 2.16 15.14
C TYR A 79 -13.25 1.64 16.51
N SER A 80 -12.60 0.47 16.57
CA SER A 80 -12.10 -0.11 17.83
C SER A 80 -11.06 0.76 18.53
N ARG A 81 -10.36 1.64 17.78
CA ARG A 81 -9.40 2.62 18.32
C ARG A 81 -10.04 3.93 18.77
N GLY A 82 -11.38 4.02 18.74
CA GLY A 82 -12.14 5.15 19.25
C GLY A 82 -12.51 6.19 18.19
N GLU A 83 -12.31 5.92 16.90
CA GLU A 83 -12.79 6.81 15.84
C GLU A 83 -14.31 6.67 15.66
N THR A 84 -15.03 7.79 15.52
CA THR A 84 -16.50 7.74 15.41
C THR A 84 -16.96 7.23 14.05
N LYS A 85 -18.17 6.65 14.00
CA LYS A 85 -18.78 6.15 12.76
C LYS A 85 -18.85 7.24 11.69
N GLU A 86 -19.20 8.47 12.06
CA GLU A 86 -19.31 9.60 11.14
C GLU A 86 -17.96 10.00 10.53
N SER A 87 -16.87 9.97 11.31
CA SER A 87 -15.52 10.25 10.82
C SER A 87 -15.10 9.19 9.79
N ILE A 88 -15.33 7.92 10.12
CA ILE A 88 -14.98 6.78 9.26
C ILE A 88 -15.78 6.83 7.95
N LEU A 89 -17.09 7.09 8.01
CA LEU A 89 -17.94 7.24 6.83
C LEU A 89 -17.44 8.36 5.90
N LYS A 90 -17.07 9.52 6.46
CA LYS A 90 -16.47 10.62 5.68
C LYS A 90 -15.14 10.23 5.02
N LYS A 91 -14.34 9.36 5.65
CA LYS A 91 -13.11 8.83 5.03
C LYS A 91 -13.42 7.87 3.89
N ILE A 92 -14.34 6.91 4.11
CA ILE A 92 -14.79 5.94 3.09
C ILE A 92 -15.27 6.65 1.82
N GLU A 93 -16.08 7.70 1.98
CA GLU A 93 -16.61 8.47 0.87
C GLU A 93 -15.49 9.12 0.02
N LYS A 94 -14.43 9.62 0.66
CA LYS A 94 -13.30 10.30 -0.01
C LYS A 94 -12.29 9.35 -0.64
N TYR A 95 -12.23 8.08 -0.25
CA TYR A 95 -11.24 7.15 -0.80
C TYR A 95 -11.49 6.86 -2.29
N PRO A 96 -10.42 6.79 -3.12
CA PRO A 96 -10.54 6.49 -4.55
C PRO A 96 -10.68 4.98 -4.80
N VAL A 97 -11.75 4.38 -4.28
CA VAL A 97 -12.08 2.95 -4.46
C VAL A 97 -13.44 2.77 -5.15
N SER A 98 -13.75 1.55 -5.58
CA SER A 98 -15.00 1.24 -6.28
C SER A 98 -16.24 1.55 -5.43
N LYS A 99 -17.34 1.90 -6.09
CA LYS A 99 -18.63 2.16 -5.41
C LYS A 99 -19.09 0.95 -4.59
N ASP A 100 -18.89 -0.26 -5.11
CA ASP A 100 -19.23 -1.50 -4.42
C ASP A 100 -18.43 -1.69 -3.14
N LEU A 101 -17.13 -1.40 -3.16
CA LEU A 101 -16.31 -1.49 -1.95
C LEU A 101 -16.74 -0.44 -0.94
N LYS A 102 -17.00 0.82 -1.36
CA LYS A 102 -17.53 1.85 -0.45
C LYS A 102 -18.80 1.39 0.24
N ARG A 103 -19.76 0.85 -0.52
CA ARG A 103 -21.01 0.31 0.00
C ARG A 103 -20.75 -0.78 1.05
N LYS A 104 -19.91 -1.77 0.75
CA LYS A 104 -19.55 -2.85 1.71
C LYS A 104 -18.93 -2.30 3.00
N LEU A 105 -18.06 -1.28 2.91
CA LEU A 105 -17.41 -0.68 4.08
C LEU A 105 -18.40 0.12 4.93
N THR A 106 -19.32 0.86 4.31
CA THR A 106 -20.42 1.56 4.99
C THR A 106 -21.33 0.58 5.73
N GLU A 107 -21.79 -0.48 5.05
CA GLU A 107 -22.59 -1.54 5.68
C GLU A 107 -21.82 -2.19 6.84
N SER A 108 -20.51 -2.40 6.69
CA SER A 108 -19.69 -3.00 7.73
C SER A 108 -19.54 -2.12 8.97
N ILE A 109 -19.61 -0.79 8.89
CA ILE A 109 -19.48 0.11 10.05
C ILE A 109 -20.84 0.36 10.71
N GLU A 110 -21.91 0.45 9.92
CA GLU A 110 -23.28 0.64 10.42
C GLU A 110 -23.74 -0.54 11.28
N ASN A 111 -23.38 -1.77 10.86
CA ASN A 111 -23.73 -3.00 11.56
C ASN A 111 -22.84 -3.32 12.77
N ILE A 112 -21.88 -2.45 13.14
CA ILE A 112 -21.11 -2.62 14.38
C ILE A 112 -21.97 -2.13 15.55
N ALA A 113 -22.20 -3.00 16.54
CA ALA A 113 -22.97 -2.71 17.75
C ALA A 113 -22.32 -1.58 18.57
#